data_AF-A0A7X2XTA2-F1
#
_entry.id   AF-A0A7X2XTA2-F1
#
_cell.length_a   1.000
_cell.length_b   1.000
_cell.length_c   1.000
_cell.angle_alpha   90.00
_cell.angle_beta   90.00
_cell.angle_gamma   90.00
#
_symmetry.space_group_name_H-M   'P 1'
#
loop_
_entity.id
_entity.type
_entity.pdbx_description
1 polymer ?
#
loop_
_entity_poly.entity_id
_entity_poly.type
_entity_poly.pdbx_seq_one_letter_code
_entity_poly.pdbx_strand_id
1 'polypeptide(L)'
;MKYLKQHWPPIVIALAIVLTLGIAVFQTVRQDRLTTPIANINVRTGPNINYKTKAVLKKGQSVYIVKKTDNWYKIRYDDHRFGWVASWLINQTAKLKTATNLSEATIVLDPGHGGSDSGALSIDQKHDEKTYTLQLAKKVRNRLLARGAHVIMTRTGDQSVSLGARPEMATDNHADAFISFHFDSSPGNNIGSGFTTYYYHANTSLKLARTINSHLVGLPLTNKGVEVGNFEVIRDNLRPALLLEMGYINTAKDFKAIKDPAYQNQVAKDVTNGLAAYFSSK
;
A
#
# COMPACT_ATOMS: atom_id res chain seq x y z
N MET A 1 -26.78 64.98 7.00
CA MET A 1 -26.94 64.73 5.54
C MET A 1 -25.87 65.37 4.66
N LYS A 2 -25.39 66.61 4.90
CA LYS A 2 -24.34 67.26 4.06
C LYS A 2 -23.01 66.49 4.02
N TYR A 3 -22.53 65.98 5.16
CA TYR A 3 -21.28 65.23 5.26
C TYR A 3 -21.27 63.96 4.39
N LEU A 4 -22.32 63.14 4.50
CA LEU A 4 -22.50 61.95 3.66
C LEU A 4 -22.57 62.31 2.17
N LYS A 5 -23.26 63.39 1.79
CA LYS A 5 -23.32 63.85 0.39
C LYS A 5 -21.97 64.36 -0.16
N GLN A 6 -21.07 64.85 0.70
CA GLN A 6 -19.76 65.36 0.30
C GLN A 6 -18.68 64.26 0.28
N HIS A 7 -18.81 63.26 1.15
CA HIS A 7 -17.82 62.20 1.34
C HIS A 7 -18.30 60.82 0.90
N TRP A 8 -19.42 60.71 0.16
CA TRP A 8 -19.90 59.41 -0.32
C TRP A 8 -18.88 58.69 -1.21
N PRO A 9 -18.07 59.34 -2.09
CA PRO A 9 -17.11 58.60 -2.90
C PRO A 9 -16.01 57.89 -2.08
N PRO A 10 -15.28 58.55 -1.14
CA PRO A 10 -14.29 57.84 -0.32
C PRO A 10 -14.92 56.83 0.64
N ILE A 11 -16.15 57.03 1.13
CA ILE A 11 -16.87 56.04 1.95
C ILE A 11 -17.18 54.78 1.14
N VAL A 12 -17.68 54.93 -0.09
CA VAL A 12 -17.96 53.79 -0.98
C VAL A 12 -16.67 53.05 -1.34
N ILE A 13 -15.58 53.77 -1.60
CA ILE A 13 -14.27 53.14 -1.88
C ILE A 13 -13.77 52.37 -0.65
N ALA A 14 -13.84 52.94 0.55
CA ALA A 14 -13.42 52.27 1.78
C ALA A 14 -14.26 51.01 2.05
N LEU A 15 -15.59 51.08 1.87
CA LEU A 15 -16.48 49.93 2.01
C LEU A 15 -16.18 48.85 0.96
N ALA A 16 -15.88 49.23 -0.28
CA ALA A 16 -15.49 48.29 -1.34
C ALA A 16 -14.15 47.60 -1.03
N ILE A 17 -13.17 48.31 -0.45
CA ILE A 17 -11.89 47.73 -0.02
C ILE A 17 -12.11 46.76 1.14
N VAL A 18 -12.89 47.13 2.16
CA VAL A 18 -13.20 46.23 3.28
C VAL A 18 -13.95 44.99 2.81
N LEU A 19 -14.90 45.14 1.89
CA LEU A 19 -15.66 44.02 1.33
C LEU A 19 -14.75 43.09 0.50
N THR A 20 -13.88 43.63 -0.34
CA THR A 20 -12.97 42.82 -1.16
C THR A 20 -11.90 42.11 -0.30
N LEU A 21 -11.33 42.79 0.70
CA LEU A 21 -10.46 42.15 1.70
C LEU A 21 -11.19 41.05 2.48
N GLY A 22 -12.43 41.32 2.91
CA GLY A 22 -13.28 40.35 3.60
C GLY A 22 -13.55 39.11 2.74
N ILE A 23 -13.85 39.29 1.45
CA ILE A 23 -14.06 38.19 0.50
C ILE A 23 -12.75 37.41 0.28
N ALA A 24 -11.61 38.08 0.11
CA ALA A 24 -10.31 37.43 -0.09
C ALA A 24 -9.89 36.59 1.14
N VAL A 25 -10.06 37.14 2.34
CA VAL A 25 -9.82 36.42 3.61
C VAL A 25 -10.80 35.26 3.77
N PHE A 26 -12.08 35.46 3.48
CA PHE A 26 -13.09 34.41 3.55
C PHE A 26 -12.81 33.26 2.56
N GLN A 27 -12.39 33.57 1.33
CA GLN A 27 -12.03 32.59 0.32
C GLN A 27 -10.79 31.79 0.72
N THR A 28 -9.74 32.46 1.22
CA THR A 28 -8.51 31.78 1.68
C THR A 28 -8.76 30.91 2.92
N VAL A 29 -9.56 31.36 3.89
CA VAL A 29 -9.91 30.55 5.08
C VAL A 29 -10.81 29.36 4.73
N ARG A 30 -11.64 29.47 3.67
CA ARG A 30 -12.52 28.37 3.25
C ARG A 30 -11.81 27.23 2.51
N GLN A 31 -10.76 27.51 1.73
CA GLN A 31 -10.17 26.49 0.85
C GLN A 31 -9.42 25.37 1.60
N ASP A 32 -9.03 25.59 2.85
CA ASP A 32 -8.20 24.65 3.60
C ASP A 32 -8.92 23.92 4.74
N ARG A 33 -10.25 24.06 4.89
CA ARG A 33 -11.02 23.32 5.90
C ARG A 33 -11.54 21.98 5.35
N LEU A 34 -11.20 20.88 6.02
CA LEU A 34 -11.75 19.54 5.75
C LEU A 34 -12.44 18.97 7.00
N THR A 35 -13.26 17.94 6.80
CA THR A 35 -13.79 17.10 7.89
C THR A 35 -13.20 15.71 7.78
N THR A 36 -12.96 15.06 8.92
CA THR A 36 -12.46 13.69 8.95
C THR A 36 -13.56 12.70 8.54
N PRO A 37 -13.42 11.96 7.43
CA PRO A 37 -14.45 11.06 6.93
C PRO A 37 -14.56 9.76 7.75
N ILE A 38 -13.49 9.38 8.44
CA ILE A 38 -13.37 8.17 9.27
C ILE A 38 -12.94 8.52 10.71
N ALA A 39 -13.20 7.61 11.64
CA ALA A 39 -12.75 7.74 13.03
C ALA A 39 -11.32 7.22 13.20
N ASN A 40 -10.71 7.53 14.35
CA ASN A 40 -9.43 7.00 14.78
C ASN A 40 -8.23 7.36 13.89
N ILE A 41 -8.23 8.55 13.29
CA ILE A 41 -7.10 9.00 12.45
C ILE A 41 -5.95 9.45 13.34
N ASN A 42 -4.81 8.77 13.24
CA ASN A 42 -3.60 9.11 13.98
C ASN A 42 -2.98 10.43 13.49
N VAL A 43 -2.85 11.39 14.40
CA VAL A 43 -2.08 12.62 14.20
C VAL A 43 -0.66 12.41 14.70
N ARG A 44 0.32 12.59 13.82
CA ARG A 44 1.74 12.32 14.09
C ARG A 44 2.55 13.58 14.30
N THR A 45 3.74 13.43 14.87
CA THR A 45 4.71 14.53 15.05
C THR A 45 5.40 14.96 13.75
N GLY A 46 5.43 14.10 12.71
CA GLY A 46 6.05 14.38 11.41
C GLY A 46 5.39 13.63 10.24
N PRO A 47 5.79 13.94 8.99
CA PRO A 47 5.12 13.49 7.75
C PRO A 47 5.55 12.08 7.30
N ASN A 48 5.49 11.09 8.19
CA ASN A 48 5.55 9.66 7.86
C ASN A 48 5.12 8.79 9.06
N ILE A 49 4.98 7.49 8.84
CA ILE A 49 4.52 6.53 9.84
C ILE A 49 5.53 6.25 10.97
N ASN A 50 6.82 6.58 10.79
CA ASN A 50 7.85 6.39 11.81
C ASN A 50 7.79 7.45 12.91
N TYR A 51 7.07 8.55 12.68
CA TYR A 51 6.84 9.58 13.69
C TYR A 51 5.76 9.16 14.69
N LYS A 52 5.99 9.48 15.97
CA LYS A 52 5.09 9.15 17.08
C LYS A 52 3.71 9.76 16.86
N THR A 53 2.66 8.97 17.13
CA THR A 53 1.29 9.46 17.27
C THR A 53 1.18 10.32 18.52
N LYS A 54 0.53 11.48 18.42
CA LYS A 54 0.32 12.41 19.53
C LYS A 54 -1.13 12.78 19.79
N ALA A 55 -2.01 12.49 18.84
CA ALA A 55 -3.46 12.64 19.01
C ALA A 55 -4.18 11.71 18.03
N VAL A 56 -5.48 11.55 18.24
CA VAL A 56 -6.36 10.75 17.39
C VAL A 56 -7.59 11.58 17.06
N LEU A 57 -7.92 11.72 15.77
CA LEU A 57 -9.10 12.46 15.33
C LEU A 57 -10.32 11.55 15.29
N LYS A 58 -11.47 12.10 15.67
CA LYS A 58 -12.78 11.44 15.58
C LYS A 58 -13.38 11.68 14.21
N LYS A 59 -14.35 10.87 13.80
CA LYS A 59 -15.14 11.09 12.56
C LYS A 59 -15.92 12.41 12.67
N GLY A 60 -15.97 13.17 11.58
CA GLY A 60 -16.68 14.46 11.48
C GLY A 60 -15.95 15.65 12.11
N GLN A 61 -14.76 15.44 12.69
CA GLN A 61 -13.94 16.50 13.27
C GLN A 61 -13.44 17.44 12.16
N SER A 62 -13.57 18.75 12.36
CA SER A 62 -13.04 19.75 11.43
C SER A 62 -11.54 19.92 11.62
N VAL A 63 -10.80 19.96 10.52
CA VAL A 63 -9.35 20.21 10.48
C VAL A 63 -9.04 21.27 9.42
N TYR A 64 -7.98 22.03 9.64
CA TYR A 64 -7.51 23.05 8.70
C TYR A 64 -6.13 22.66 8.17
N ILE A 65 -5.95 22.60 6.86
CA ILE A 65 -4.67 22.34 6.23
C ILE A 65 -3.80 23.59 6.38
N VAL A 66 -2.60 23.41 6.92
CA VAL A 66 -1.60 24.47 7.14
C VAL A 66 -0.45 24.32 6.15
N LYS A 67 -0.10 23.08 5.78
CA LYS A 67 0.97 22.79 4.82
C LYS A 67 0.73 21.41 4.18
N LYS A 68 1.13 21.27 2.92
CA LYS A 68 1.19 19.99 2.19
C LYS A 68 2.65 19.61 1.98
N THR A 69 3.01 18.35 2.25
CA THR A 69 4.36 17.82 2.00
C THR A 69 4.20 16.36 1.62
N ASP A 70 4.58 16.01 0.39
CA ASP A 70 4.31 14.72 -0.22
C ASP A 70 2.83 14.31 -0.03
N ASN A 71 2.60 13.12 0.54
CA ASN A 71 1.27 12.60 0.85
C ASN A 71 0.80 12.91 2.29
N TRP A 72 1.36 13.95 2.93
CA TRP A 72 1.02 14.33 4.29
C TRP A 72 0.56 15.78 4.39
N TYR A 73 -0.51 15.99 5.15
CA TYR A 73 -1.02 17.31 5.48
C TYR A 73 -0.61 17.64 6.91
N LYS A 74 0.07 18.77 7.06
CA LYS A 74 0.17 19.43 8.36
C LYS A 74 -1.17 20.11 8.59
N ILE A 75 -1.87 19.68 9.62
CA ILE A 75 -3.20 20.18 9.97
C ILE A 75 -3.16 20.93 11.29
N ARG A 76 -4.09 21.87 11.45
CA ARG A 76 -4.56 22.38 12.75
C ARG A 76 -5.88 21.69 13.06
N TYR A 77 -5.96 20.96 14.17
CA TYR A 77 -7.14 20.14 14.53
C TYR A 77 -7.85 20.58 15.80
N ASP A 78 -7.29 21.56 16.50
CA ASP A 78 -7.83 22.22 17.69
C ASP A 78 -7.08 23.55 17.91
N ASP A 79 -7.49 24.36 18.87
CA ASP A 79 -6.86 25.65 19.18
C ASP A 79 -5.37 25.46 19.49
N HIS A 80 -4.53 26.08 18.65
CA HIS A 80 -3.06 25.98 18.69
C HIS A 80 -2.47 24.56 18.59
N ARG A 81 -3.28 23.53 18.26
CA ARG A 81 -2.79 22.15 18.10
C ARG A 81 -2.58 21.82 16.64
N PHE A 82 -1.34 21.50 16.31
CA PHE A 82 -0.91 21.12 14.96
C PHE A 82 -0.44 19.68 14.93
N GLY A 83 -0.46 19.03 13.79
CA GLY A 83 0.19 17.74 13.59
C GLY A 83 0.10 17.27 12.15
N TRP A 84 0.64 16.09 11.87
CA TRP A 84 0.65 15.54 10.52
C TRP A 84 -0.32 14.38 10.42
N VAL A 85 -1.17 14.42 9.40
CA VAL A 85 -2.03 13.30 9.03
C VAL A 85 -1.79 12.99 7.56
N ALA A 86 -1.94 11.74 7.22
CA ALA A 86 -1.83 11.34 5.84
C ALA A 86 -2.99 11.94 5.04
N SER A 87 -2.68 12.52 3.86
CA SER A 87 -3.63 13.29 3.06
C SER A 87 -4.87 12.47 2.69
N TRP A 88 -4.68 11.19 2.39
CA TRP A 88 -5.70 10.24 2.00
C TRP A 88 -6.72 9.91 3.10
N LEU A 89 -6.37 10.07 4.38
CA LEU A 89 -7.28 9.80 5.50
C LEU A 89 -8.30 10.93 5.69
N ILE A 90 -7.97 12.14 5.23
CA ILE A 90 -8.81 13.34 5.46
C ILE A 90 -9.31 13.99 4.17
N ASN A 91 -8.62 13.78 3.05
CA ASN A 91 -8.98 14.32 1.75
C ASN A 91 -9.38 13.19 0.80
N GLN A 92 -10.56 12.64 1.05
CA GLN A 92 -11.20 11.66 0.15
C GLN A 92 -11.77 12.31 -1.13
N THR A 93 -11.64 13.65 -1.28
CA THR A 93 -12.04 14.37 -2.50
C THR A 93 -11.01 14.32 -3.62
N ALA A 94 -9.74 13.99 -3.33
CA ALA A 94 -8.83 13.55 -4.38
C ALA A 94 -9.19 12.10 -4.71
N LYS A 95 -9.97 11.87 -5.77
CA LYS A 95 -9.92 10.58 -6.46
C LYS A 95 -8.45 10.34 -6.80
N LEU A 96 -7.75 9.53 -6.00
CA LEU A 96 -6.44 9.04 -6.37
C LEU A 96 -6.63 8.42 -7.76
N LYS A 97 -5.95 8.97 -8.76
CA LYS A 97 -5.98 8.37 -10.09
C LYS A 97 -5.49 6.95 -9.90
N THR A 98 -6.32 5.97 -10.28
CA THR A 98 -5.89 4.58 -10.35
C THR A 98 -4.63 4.53 -11.21
N ALA A 99 -3.54 3.94 -10.70
CA ALA A 99 -2.30 3.82 -11.46
C ALA A 99 -2.57 3.10 -12.79
N THR A 100 -2.21 3.74 -13.91
CA THR A 100 -2.28 3.15 -15.26
C THR A 100 -0.90 2.75 -15.76
N ASN A 101 0.16 3.12 -15.04
CA ASN A 101 1.53 2.69 -15.30
C ASN A 101 2.20 2.17 -14.03
N LEU A 102 3.15 1.25 -14.21
CA LEU A 102 3.90 0.66 -13.08
C LEU A 102 4.65 1.71 -12.25
N SER A 103 5.18 2.75 -12.90
CA SER A 103 5.91 3.84 -12.24
C SER A 103 5.04 4.75 -11.37
N GLU A 104 3.72 4.67 -11.52
CA GLU A 104 2.76 5.44 -10.69
C GLU A 104 2.26 4.61 -9.51
N ALA A 105 2.49 3.29 -9.54
CA ALA A 105 1.89 2.37 -8.60
C ALA A 105 2.61 2.35 -7.25
N THR A 106 1.83 2.32 -6.17
CA THR A 106 2.32 1.89 -4.85
C THR A 106 2.06 0.39 -4.69
N ILE A 107 3.11 -0.38 -4.44
CA ILE A 107 3.03 -1.84 -4.33
C ILE A 107 3.54 -2.25 -2.96
N VAL A 108 2.71 -2.97 -2.20
CA VAL A 108 3.12 -3.62 -0.97
C VAL A 108 3.55 -5.05 -1.28
N LEU A 109 4.77 -5.40 -0.88
CA LEU A 109 5.31 -6.75 -0.93
C LEU A 109 5.32 -7.33 0.47
N ASP A 110 4.77 -8.52 0.62
CA ASP A 110 4.65 -9.20 1.89
C ASP A 110 5.47 -10.50 1.88
N PRO A 111 6.71 -10.49 2.39
CA PRO A 111 7.41 -11.73 2.62
C PRO A 111 6.75 -12.45 3.81
N GLY A 112 6.14 -13.60 3.55
CA GLY A 112 5.45 -14.43 4.53
C GLY A 112 6.32 -14.74 5.76
N HIS A 113 5.68 -15.00 6.91
CA HIS A 113 6.35 -15.37 8.17
C HIS A 113 7.31 -14.29 8.69
N GLY A 114 8.34 -14.68 9.47
CA GLY A 114 9.40 -13.80 9.97
C GLY A 114 9.52 -13.80 11.50
N GLY A 115 10.73 -13.53 11.98
CA GLY A 115 11.06 -13.55 13.40
C GLY A 115 10.89 -14.95 13.98
N SER A 116 10.02 -15.08 14.98
CA SER A 116 9.73 -16.36 15.65
C SER A 116 8.91 -17.34 14.80
N ASP A 117 8.27 -16.87 13.73
CA ASP A 117 7.54 -17.72 12.79
C ASP A 117 8.48 -18.11 11.64
N SER A 118 8.91 -19.38 11.62
CA SER A 118 9.76 -19.95 10.57
C SER A 118 9.02 -20.13 9.24
N GLY A 119 7.69 -20.24 9.28
CA GLY A 119 6.92 -20.93 8.25
C GLY A 119 7.27 -22.41 8.18
N ALA A 120 6.98 -23.02 7.03
CA ALA A 120 7.28 -24.43 6.80
C ALA A 120 8.81 -24.70 6.75
N LEU A 121 9.18 -25.91 7.15
CA LEU A 121 10.56 -26.39 7.08
C LEU A 121 10.81 -27.11 5.76
N SER A 122 12.00 -26.90 5.20
CA SER A 122 12.48 -27.60 4.02
C SER A 122 12.55 -29.12 4.22
N ILE A 123 12.68 -29.84 3.10
CA ILE A 123 12.80 -31.30 3.12
C ILE A 123 13.96 -31.84 3.98
N ASP A 124 15.03 -31.05 4.14
CA ASP A 124 16.18 -31.38 4.98
C ASP A 124 16.05 -30.88 6.43
N GLN A 125 14.93 -30.25 6.79
CA GLN A 125 14.59 -29.71 8.11
C GLN A 125 15.59 -28.66 8.63
N LYS A 126 16.37 -28.05 7.75
CA LYS A 126 17.45 -27.10 8.11
C LYS A 126 17.20 -25.68 7.61
N HIS A 127 16.19 -25.48 6.78
CA HIS A 127 15.93 -24.18 6.18
C HIS A 127 14.48 -23.78 6.37
N ASP A 128 14.31 -22.54 6.80
CA ASP A 128 13.01 -21.96 7.08
C ASP A 128 12.45 -21.26 5.83
N GLU A 129 11.15 -21.38 5.62
CA GLU A 129 10.42 -20.66 4.57
C GLU A 129 10.63 -19.14 4.63
N LYS A 130 10.59 -18.54 5.84
CA LYS A 130 10.77 -17.09 6.06
C LYS A 130 12.02 -16.51 5.40
N THR A 131 13.07 -17.32 5.24
CA THR A 131 14.32 -16.92 4.63
C THR A 131 14.15 -16.74 3.13
N TYR A 132 13.52 -17.70 2.48
CA TYR A 132 13.32 -17.68 1.02
C TYR A 132 12.24 -16.69 0.61
N THR A 133 11.18 -16.50 1.41
CA THR A 133 10.15 -15.49 1.12
C THR A 133 10.76 -14.09 1.13
N LEU A 134 11.63 -13.80 2.10
CA LEU A 134 12.37 -12.52 2.17
C LEU A 134 13.32 -12.33 0.99
N GLN A 135 14.07 -13.36 0.60
CA GLN A 135 14.98 -13.29 -0.55
C GLN A 135 14.22 -13.00 -1.85
N LEU A 136 13.14 -13.74 -2.11
CA LEU A 136 12.32 -13.55 -3.30
C LEU A 136 11.68 -12.16 -3.33
N ALA A 137 11.06 -11.73 -2.24
CA ALA A 137 10.42 -10.42 -2.15
C ALA A 137 11.43 -9.26 -2.34
N LYS A 138 12.66 -9.38 -1.83
CA LYS A 138 13.73 -8.39 -2.07
C LYS A 138 14.14 -8.30 -3.53
N LYS A 139 14.18 -9.43 -4.25
CA LYS A 139 14.47 -9.44 -5.69
C LYS A 139 13.35 -8.77 -6.48
N VAL A 140 12.09 -9.06 -6.15
CA VAL A 140 10.92 -8.39 -6.75
C VAL A 140 10.98 -6.89 -6.47
N ARG A 141 11.23 -6.48 -5.20
CA ARG A 141 11.38 -5.07 -4.81
C ARG A 141 12.39 -4.35 -5.69
N ASN A 142 13.60 -4.88 -5.82
CA ASN A 142 14.66 -4.22 -6.57
C ASN A 142 14.27 -4.00 -8.04
N ARG A 143 13.57 -4.96 -8.65
CA ARG A 143 13.10 -4.84 -10.03
C ARG A 143 11.96 -3.83 -10.20
N LEU A 144 11.04 -3.77 -9.24
CA LEU A 144 9.96 -2.78 -9.21
C LEU A 144 10.50 -1.35 -9.02
N LEU A 145 11.44 -1.17 -8.09
CA LEU A 145 12.13 0.11 -7.87
C LEU A 145 12.87 0.58 -9.13
N ALA A 146 13.56 -0.32 -9.82
CA ALA A 146 14.23 -0.02 -11.09
C ALA A 146 13.26 0.39 -12.22
N ARG A 147 11.95 0.12 -12.06
CA ARG A 147 10.88 0.55 -12.97
C ARG A 147 10.08 1.74 -12.44
N GLY A 148 10.58 2.40 -11.41
CA GLY A 148 9.99 3.62 -10.84
C GLY A 148 8.77 3.40 -9.94
N ALA A 149 8.39 2.15 -9.65
CA ALA A 149 7.29 1.89 -8.73
C ALA A 149 7.67 2.29 -7.30
N HIS A 150 6.69 2.77 -6.53
CA HIS A 150 6.85 2.97 -5.09
C HIS A 150 6.63 1.63 -4.38
N VAL A 151 7.65 1.11 -3.69
CA VAL A 151 7.58 -0.24 -3.09
C VAL A 151 7.71 -0.16 -1.58
N ILE A 152 6.76 -0.79 -0.89
CA ILE A 152 6.74 -0.95 0.56
C ILE A 152 6.84 -2.44 0.86
N MET A 153 7.63 -2.81 1.88
CA MET A 153 7.69 -4.20 2.33
C MET A 153 7.12 -4.31 3.75
N THR A 154 6.30 -5.33 4.01
CA THR A 154 5.78 -5.61 5.38
C THR A 154 6.92 -5.90 6.35
N ARG A 155 7.98 -6.57 5.86
CA ARG A 155 9.27 -6.71 6.53
C ARG A 155 10.44 -6.64 5.56
N THR A 156 11.56 -6.09 6.02
CA THR A 156 12.82 -5.92 5.26
C THR A 156 13.97 -6.79 5.80
N GLY A 157 13.79 -7.38 6.97
CA GLY A 157 14.70 -8.30 7.64
C GLY A 157 13.94 -9.50 8.23
N ASP A 158 14.60 -10.21 9.13
CA ASP A 158 13.98 -11.28 9.91
C ASP A 158 13.30 -10.70 11.16
N GLN A 159 12.09 -10.19 10.98
CA GLN A 159 11.25 -9.69 12.08
C GLN A 159 9.83 -10.23 11.96
N SER A 160 9.18 -10.39 13.11
CA SER A 160 7.77 -10.78 13.17
C SER A 160 6.87 -9.62 12.72
N VAL A 161 5.86 -9.94 11.91
CA VAL A 161 4.74 -9.06 11.54
C VAL A 161 3.46 -9.87 11.66
N SER A 162 2.50 -9.40 12.45
CA SER A 162 1.22 -10.10 12.62
C SER A 162 0.43 -10.17 11.32
N LEU A 163 -0.43 -11.18 11.18
CA LEU A 163 -1.23 -11.37 9.96
C LEU A 163 -2.10 -10.14 9.65
N GLY A 164 -2.83 -9.60 10.63
CA GLY A 164 -3.64 -8.40 10.45
C GLY A 164 -2.89 -7.10 10.11
N ALA A 165 -1.63 -6.93 10.56
CA ALA A 165 -0.85 -5.73 10.25
C ALA A 165 -0.42 -5.66 8.77
N ARG A 166 -0.36 -6.81 8.08
CA ARG A 166 0.05 -6.91 6.67
C ARG A 166 -0.97 -6.27 5.71
N PRO A 167 -2.27 -6.62 5.74
CA PRO A 167 -3.30 -5.95 4.93
C PRO A 167 -3.58 -4.51 5.40
N GLU A 168 -3.40 -4.20 6.69
CA GLU A 168 -3.44 -2.81 7.18
C GLU A 168 -2.39 -1.95 6.48
N MET A 169 -1.16 -2.45 6.30
CA MET A 169 -0.11 -1.72 5.58
C MET A 169 -0.50 -1.43 4.12
N ALA A 170 -1.19 -2.36 3.44
CA ALA A 170 -1.71 -2.12 2.09
C ALA A 170 -2.78 -1.03 2.07
N THR A 171 -3.69 -1.09 3.04
CA THR A 171 -4.80 -0.14 3.18
C THR A 171 -4.27 1.25 3.51
N ASP A 172 -3.42 1.36 4.53
CA ASP A 172 -2.82 2.60 5.01
C ASP A 172 -1.99 3.28 3.92
N ASN A 173 -1.29 2.53 3.07
CA ASN A 173 -0.45 3.13 2.04
C ASN A 173 -1.14 3.23 0.67
N HIS A 174 -2.46 3.02 0.60
CA HIS A 174 -3.23 3.11 -0.64
C HIS A 174 -2.69 2.21 -1.76
N ALA A 175 -2.14 1.05 -1.40
CA ALA A 175 -1.44 0.19 -2.34
C ALA A 175 -2.32 -0.16 -3.55
N ASP A 176 -1.79 0.02 -4.75
CA ASP A 176 -2.45 -0.37 -6.00
C ASP A 176 -2.41 -1.89 -6.22
N ALA A 177 -1.45 -2.56 -5.57
CA ALA A 177 -1.37 -4.01 -5.45
C ALA A 177 -0.68 -4.44 -4.14
N PHE A 178 -1.11 -5.57 -3.58
CA PHE A 178 -0.45 -6.28 -2.48
C PHE A 178 -0.06 -7.69 -2.96
N ILE A 179 1.23 -8.04 -2.87
CA ILE A 179 1.72 -9.36 -3.27
C ILE A 179 2.40 -10.02 -2.07
N SER A 180 1.80 -11.08 -1.54
CA SER A 180 2.40 -11.94 -0.53
C SER A 180 3.17 -13.11 -1.17
N PHE A 181 4.31 -13.47 -0.59
CA PHE A 181 5.18 -14.53 -1.08
C PHE A 181 5.34 -15.62 -0.02
N HIS A 182 5.05 -16.85 -0.42
CA HIS A 182 5.11 -18.06 0.40
C HIS A 182 5.67 -19.25 -0.42
N PHE A 183 5.97 -20.34 0.28
CA PHE A 183 6.26 -21.64 -0.32
C PHE A 183 5.44 -22.71 0.39
N ASP A 184 4.66 -23.45 -0.39
CA ASP A 184 3.69 -24.42 0.11
C ASP A 184 4.40 -25.56 0.86
N SER A 185 3.63 -26.33 1.62
CA SER A 185 4.10 -27.57 2.21
C SER A 185 2.98 -28.62 2.20
N SER A 186 3.37 -29.87 2.09
CA SER A 186 2.42 -31.00 2.13
C SER A 186 2.56 -31.78 3.45
N PRO A 187 1.55 -32.55 3.88
CA PRO A 187 1.61 -33.30 5.14
C PRO A 187 2.78 -34.30 5.26
N GLY A 188 3.37 -34.69 4.13
CA GLY A 188 4.58 -35.49 4.06
C GLY A 188 5.49 -35.03 2.94
N ASN A 189 6.78 -35.36 3.04
CA ASN A 189 7.78 -34.93 2.06
C ASN A 189 7.50 -35.50 0.66
N ASN A 190 7.76 -34.70 -0.38
CA ASN A 190 7.61 -35.08 -1.80
C ASN A 190 6.19 -35.46 -2.25
N ILE A 191 5.14 -35.04 -1.53
CA ILE A 191 3.75 -35.31 -1.94
C ILE A 191 3.21 -34.19 -2.83
N GLY A 192 3.45 -32.92 -2.46
CA GLY A 192 3.07 -31.75 -3.24
C GLY A 192 4.18 -31.26 -4.19
N SER A 193 3.82 -30.67 -5.33
CA SER A 193 4.77 -29.97 -6.22
C SER A 193 4.04 -28.92 -7.05
N GLY A 194 4.79 -27.93 -7.53
CA GLY A 194 4.26 -26.85 -8.37
C GLY A 194 3.94 -25.59 -7.56
N PHE A 195 3.47 -24.56 -8.26
CA PHE A 195 3.16 -23.26 -7.68
C PHE A 195 1.74 -22.84 -7.99
N THR A 196 1.12 -22.07 -7.09
CA THR A 196 -0.26 -21.57 -7.22
C THR A 196 -0.32 -20.07 -6.94
N THR A 197 -1.12 -19.35 -7.72
CA THR A 197 -1.47 -17.95 -7.42
C THR A 197 -2.83 -17.91 -6.71
N TYR A 198 -2.86 -17.50 -5.44
CA TYR A 198 -4.09 -17.36 -4.67
C TYR A 198 -4.62 -15.94 -4.68
N TYR A 199 -5.94 -15.82 -4.75
CA TYR A 199 -6.69 -14.57 -4.54
C TYR A 199 -7.91 -14.86 -3.64
N TYR A 200 -8.53 -13.82 -3.08
CA TYR A 200 -9.78 -13.96 -2.31
C TYR A 200 -10.94 -13.20 -2.95
N HIS A 201 -10.80 -11.89 -3.09
CA HIS A 201 -11.84 -11.01 -3.63
C HIS A 201 -11.84 -11.02 -5.17
N ALA A 202 -12.80 -11.71 -5.78
CA ALA A 202 -12.87 -11.84 -7.24
C ALA A 202 -13.01 -10.48 -7.95
N ASN A 203 -13.82 -9.57 -7.41
CA ASN A 203 -14.08 -8.24 -7.97
C ASN A 203 -12.86 -7.32 -7.99
N THR A 204 -11.93 -7.46 -7.04
CA THR A 204 -10.73 -6.60 -6.95
C THR A 204 -9.46 -7.30 -7.46
N SER A 205 -9.35 -8.62 -7.29
CA SER A 205 -8.07 -9.32 -7.36
C SER A 205 -7.98 -10.37 -8.48
N LEU A 206 -9.10 -10.88 -9.02
CA LEU A 206 -9.04 -11.95 -10.04
C LEU A 206 -8.32 -11.51 -11.32
N LYS A 207 -8.54 -10.27 -11.79
CA LYS A 207 -7.82 -9.73 -12.97
C LYS A 207 -6.31 -9.69 -12.70
N LEU A 208 -5.91 -9.20 -11.52
CA LEU A 208 -4.50 -9.16 -11.09
C LEU A 208 -3.91 -10.58 -11.05
N ALA A 209 -4.64 -11.52 -10.44
CA ALA A 209 -4.22 -12.92 -10.30
C ALA A 209 -3.97 -13.58 -11.66
N ARG A 210 -4.93 -13.47 -12.59
CA ARG A 210 -4.81 -14.04 -13.94
C ARG A 210 -3.67 -13.40 -14.71
N THR A 211 -3.53 -12.08 -14.66
CA THR A 211 -2.46 -11.37 -15.39
C THR A 211 -1.08 -11.73 -14.85
N ILE A 212 -0.88 -11.78 -13.53
CA ILE A 212 0.42 -12.18 -12.98
C ILE A 212 0.69 -13.65 -13.27
N ASN A 213 -0.28 -14.55 -13.06
CA ASN A 213 -0.10 -15.97 -13.28
C ASN A 213 0.24 -16.32 -14.74
N SER A 214 -0.31 -15.60 -15.73
CA SER A 214 0.01 -15.80 -17.14
C SER A 214 1.42 -15.37 -17.52
N HIS A 215 2.08 -14.56 -16.67
CA HIS A 215 3.46 -14.13 -16.88
C HIS A 215 4.48 -15.02 -16.16
N LEU A 216 4.06 -15.91 -15.27
CA LEU A 216 4.91 -16.91 -14.60
C LEU A 216 5.26 -18.05 -15.57
N VAL A 217 6.16 -17.78 -16.52
CA VAL A 217 6.50 -18.66 -17.66
C VAL A 217 7.96 -19.11 -17.61
N GLY A 218 8.25 -20.30 -18.15
CA GLY A 218 9.63 -20.81 -18.21
C GLY A 218 10.22 -21.21 -16.85
N LEU A 219 9.38 -21.36 -15.82
CA LEU A 219 9.78 -21.89 -14.52
C LEU A 219 9.87 -23.43 -14.58
N PRO A 220 10.82 -24.06 -13.84
CA PRO A 220 10.99 -25.51 -13.80
C PRO A 220 9.89 -26.25 -13.00
N LEU A 221 9.03 -25.51 -12.30
CA LEU A 221 7.93 -26.04 -11.48
C LEU A 221 6.61 -25.90 -12.25
N THR A 222 5.69 -26.82 -12.03
CA THR A 222 4.37 -26.81 -12.69
C THR A 222 3.54 -25.62 -12.20
N ASN A 223 3.00 -24.83 -13.12
CA ASN A 223 2.00 -23.79 -12.81
C ASN A 223 0.64 -24.46 -12.58
N LYS A 224 0.15 -24.44 -11.33
CA LYS A 224 -1.17 -25.01 -10.95
C LYS A 224 -2.33 -24.04 -11.21
N GLY A 225 -2.03 -22.82 -11.65
CA GLY A 225 -3.02 -21.83 -12.03
C GLY A 225 -3.39 -20.87 -10.90
N VAL A 226 -4.62 -20.37 -10.99
CA VAL A 226 -5.17 -19.37 -10.09
C VAL A 226 -6.32 -19.98 -9.29
N GLU A 227 -6.25 -19.89 -7.97
CA GLU A 227 -7.24 -20.47 -7.06
C GLU A 227 -7.73 -19.45 -6.02
N VAL A 228 -8.95 -19.68 -5.49
CA VAL A 228 -9.44 -18.92 -4.33
C VAL A 228 -8.78 -19.47 -3.07
N GLY A 229 -8.15 -18.61 -2.28
CA GLY A 229 -7.50 -18.99 -1.01
C GLY A 229 -8.01 -18.13 0.15
N ASN A 230 -8.47 -18.77 1.23
CA ASN A 230 -8.95 -18.10 2.45
C ASN A 230 -7.80 -17.76 3.41
N PHE A 231 -6.84 -16.95 2.95
CA PHE A 231 -5.71 -16.50 3.78
C PHE A 231 -5.94 -15.08 4.28
N GLU A 232 -5.70 -14.84 5.56
CA GLU A 232 -6.01 -13.56 6.24
C GLU A 232 -5.44 -12.33 5.49
N VAL A 233 -4.19 -12.42 5.01
CA VAL A 233 -3.49 -11.33 4.33
C VAL A 233 -4.10 -10.91 2.99
N ILE A 234 -4.92 -11.76 2.37
CA ILE A 234 -5.66 -11.45 1.13
C ILE A 234 -7.19 -11.39 1.34
N ARG A 235 -7.72 -12.08 2.35
CA ARG A 235 -9.13 -12.01 2.75
C ARG A 235 -9.45 -10.65 3.37
N ASP A 236 -8.62 -10.18 4.29
CA ASP A 236 -8.88 -8.96 5.04
C ASP A 236 -8.23 -7.74 4.37
N ASN A 237 -7.74 -7.91 3.14
CA ASN A 237 -7.18 -6.86 2.30
C ASN A 237 -8.20 -6.37 1.28
N LEU A 238 -8.61 -5.10 1.41
CA LEU A 238 -9.55 -4.49 0.48
C LEU A 238 -8.88 -3.94 -0.79
N ARG A 239 -7.55 -3.95 -0.85
CA ARG A 239 -6.77 -3.61 -2.05
C ARG A 239 -6.63 -4.85 -2.94
N PRO A 240 -6.34 -4.72 -4.25
CA PRO A 240 -6.02 -5.87 -5.10
C PRO A 240 -4.86 -6.68 -4.48
N ALA A 241 -5.12 -7.93 -4.09
CA ALA A 241 -4.22 -8.69 -3.24
C ALA A 241 -4.06 -10.14 -3.70
N LEU A 242 -2.82 -10.61 -3.78
CA LEU A 242 -2.45 -11.98 -4.12
C LEU A 242 -1.57 -12.59 -3.04
N LEU A 243 -1.63 -13.92 -2.93
CA LEU A 243 -0.64 -14.73 -2.24
C LEU A 243 -0.05 -15.72 -3.25
N LEU A 244 1.26 -15.71 -3.42
CA LEU A 244 1.98 -16.55 -4.37
C LEU A 244 2.68 -17.69 -3.62
N GLU A 245 2.22 -18.92 -3.82
CA GLU A 245 2.89 -20.13 -3.33
C GLU A 245 3.85 -20.64 -4.39
N MET A 246 5.15 -20.31 -4.28
CA MET A 246 6.12 -20.47 -5.37
C MET A 246 6.89 -21.80 -5.34
N GLY A 247 6.18 -22.90 -5.07
CA GLY A 247 6.76 -24.26 -4.95
C GLY A 247 6.58 -24.85 -3.56
N TYR A 248 6.70 -26.18 -3.44
CA TYR A 248 6.61 -26.88 -2.14
C TYR A 248 7.97 -26.98 -1.46
N ILE A 249 8.16 -26.34 -0.31
CA ILE A 249 9.46 -26.29 0.38
C ILE A 249 9.90 -27.66 0.90
N ASN A 250 8.95 -28.55 1.21
CA ASN A 250 9.23 -29.92 1.67
C ASN A 250 9.25 -30.97 0.55
N THR A 251 9.41 -30.54 -0.70
CA THR A 251 9.62 -31.41 -1.87
C THR A 251 11.01 -31.19 -2.45
N ALA A 252 11.81 -32.24 -2.61
CA ALA A 252 13.22 -32.16 -3.03
C ALA A 252 13.41 -31.40 -4.35
N LYS A 253 12.57 -31.70 -5.34
CA LYS A 253 12.62 -31.06 -6.67
C LYS A 253 12.33 -29.56 -6.56
N ASP A 254 11.25 -29.21 -5.88
CA ASP A 254 10.80 -27.83 -5.70
C ASP A 254 11.79 -27.04 -4.86
N PHE A 255 12.24 -27.57 -3.73
CA PHE A 255 13.24 -26.93 -2.88
C PHE A 255 14.57 -26.66 -3.59
N LYS A 256 14.99 -27.57 -4.49
CA LYS A 256 16.14 -27.34 -5.35
C LYS A 256 15.97 -26.09 -6.24
N ALA A 257 14.76 -25.84 -6.75
CA ALA A 257 14.45 -24.61 -7.49
C ALA A 257 14.31 -23.40 -6.55
N ILE A 258 13.60 -23.52 -5.42
CA ILE A 258 13.37 -22.43 -4.46
C ILE A 258 14.69 -21.79 -3.99
N LYS A 259 15.72 -22.60 -3.73
CA LYS A 259 17.04 -22.12 -3.30
C LYS A 259 17.93 -21.59 -4.44
N ASP A 260 17.56 -21.82 -5.69
CA ASP A 260 18.35 -21.40 -6.85
C ASP A 260 18.14 -19.91 -7.13
N PRO A 261 19.20 -19.08 -7.09
CA PRO A 261 19.10 -17.67 -7.44
C PRO A 261 18.52 -17.41 -8.84
N ALA A 262 18.73 -18.31 -9.81
CA ALA A 262 18.19 -18.18 -11.16
C ALA A 262 16.66 -18.29 -11.16
N TYR A 263 16.11 -19.28 -10.43
CA TYR A 263 14.66 -19.42 -10.24
C TYR A 263 14.08 -18.16 -9.59
N GLN A 264 14.66 -17.71 -8.47
CA GLN A 264 14.17 -16.52 -7.77
C GLN A 264 14.23 -15.26 -8.64
N ASN A 265 15.28 -15.09 -9.44
CA ASN A 265 15.40 -13.96 -10.37
C ASN A 265 14.38 -14.03 -11.51
N GLN A 266 14.08 -15.23 -12.02
CA GLN A 266 13.07 -15.44 -13.05
C GLN A 266 11.67 -15.15 -12.51
N VAL A 267 11.31 -15.68 -11.34
CA VAL A 267 10.05 -15.32 -10.65
C VAL A 267 9.96 -13.81 -10.43
N ALA A 268 11.03 -13.17 -9.95
CA ALA A 268 11.03 -11.72 -9.74
C ALA A 268 10.82 -10.94 -11.05
N LYS A 269 11.41 -11.40 -12.16
CA LYS A 269 11.19 -10.83 -13.51
C LYS A 269 9.74 -10.96 -13.93
N ASP A 270 9.17 -12.13 -13.77
CA ASP A 270 7.82 -12.46 -14.23
C ASP A 270 6.75 -11.74 -13.42
N VAL A 271 6.87 -11.69 -12.09
CA VAL A 271 5.99 -10.90 -11.23
C VAL A 271 6.04 -9.41 -11.61
N THR A 272 7.25 -8.87 -11.85
CA THR A 272 7.42 -7.47 -12.28
C THR A 272 6.74 -7.20 -13.63
N ASN A 273 6.87 -8.12 -14.58
CA ASN A 273 6.26 -8.00 -15.90
C ASN A 273 4.73 -8.14 -15.83
N GLY A 274 4.22 -9.08 -15.04
CA GLY A 274 2.79 -9.25 -14.80
C GLY A 274 2.15 -8.04 -14.15
N LEU A 275 2.83 -7.42 -13.17
CA LEU A 275 2.39 -6.15 -12.59
C LEU A 275 2.38 -5.00 -13.61
N ALA A 276 3.43 -4.89 -14.43
CA ALA A 276 3.46 -3.89 -15.50
C ALA A 276 2.29 -4.05 -16.48
N ALA A 277 2.03 -5.28 -16.93
CA ALA A 277 0.92 -5.61 -17.83
C ALA A 277 -0.45 -5.36 -17.18
N TYR A 278 -0.57 -5.64 -15.87
CA TYR A 278 -1.80 -5.37 -15.14
C TYR A 278 -2.12 -3.87 -15.12
N PHE A 279 -1.14 -3.02 -14.77
CA PHE A 279 -1.34 -1.57 -14.72
C PHE A 279 -1.58 -0.96 -16.09
N SER A 280 -0.85 -1.38 -17.13
CA SER A 280 -1.05 -0.87 -18.50
C SER A 280 -2.40 -1.25 -19.10
N SER A 281 -3.14 -2.18 -18.50
CA SER A 281 -4.46 -2.65 -18.95
C SER A 281 -5.63 -2.03 -18.20
N LYS A 282 -5.38 -1.03 -17.34
CA LYS A 282 -6.39 -0.33 -16.52
C LYS A 282 -6.91 0.94 -17.15
#